data_AF-A0A346TQK7-F1
#
_entry.id   AF-A0A346TQK7-F1
#
_cell.length_a   1.000
_cell.length_b   1.000
_cell.length_c   1.000
_cell.angle_alpha   90.00
_cell.angle_beta   90.00
_cell.angle_gamma   90.00
#
_symmetry.space_group_name_H-M   'P 1'
#
loop_
_entity.id
_entity.type
_entity.pdbx_description
1 polymer ?
#
loop_
_entity_poly.entity_id
_entity_poly.type
_entity_poly.pdbx_seq_one_letter_code
_entity_poly.pdbx_strand_id
1 'polypeptide(L)'
;HSAICAEAEKMGPGLTEGYFAYRDYDLAKTNCLVVWGADPLSSNRQVPNAINKFGDILERGSVICVDPRLSASAAKAQEWLPLKPGTDGALASAIAHVILTEGFWSKEFVG
;
A
#
# COMPACT_ATOMS: atom_id res chain seq x y z
N HIS A 1 11.42 5.25 22.33
CA HIS A 1 12.20 4.75 21.17
C HIS A 1 11.28 4.24 20.05
N SER A 2 10.20 3.49 20.33
CA SER A 2 9.27 3.04 19.27
C SER A 2 8.48 4.16 18.58
N ALA A 3 8.08 5.21 19.31
CA ALA A 3 7.27 6.32 18.79
C ALA A 3 7.90 7.09 17.62
N ILE A 4 9.23 7.11 17.51
CA ILE A 4 9.96 7.73 16.39
C ILE A 4 10.22 6.74 15.23
N CYS A 5 9.91 5.46 15.41
CA CYS A 5 10.08 4.43 14.40
C CYS A 5 8.82 4.34 13.52
N ALA A 6 7.73 3.76 14.04
CA ALA A 6 6.53 3.54 13.23
C ALA A 6 5.26 3.28 14.08
N GLU A 7 5.15 3.78 15.31
CA GLU A 7 3.91 3.57 16.10
C GLU A 7 2.68 4.17 15.42
N ALA A 8 2.84 5.28 14.69
CA ALA A 8 1.75 5.89 13.92
C ALA A 8 1.20 4.94 12.83
N GLU A 9 2.04 4.11 12.20
CA GLU A 9 1.62 3.12 11.20
C GLU A 9 0.63 2.10 11.80
N LYS A 10 0.81 1.75 13.08
CA LYS A 10 0.00 0.75 13.78
C LYS A 10 -1.39 1.28 14.17
N MET A 11 -1.60 2.59 14.15
CA MET A 11 -2.87 3.19 14.58
C MET A 11 -4.04 2.79 13.68
N GLY A 12 -3.82 2.71 12.36
CA GLY A 12 -4.85 2.27 11.42
C GLY A 12 -5.34 0.86 11.77
N PRO A 13 -4.50 -0.18 11.64
CA PRO A 13 -4.88 -1.56 11.96
C PRO A 13 -5.33 -1.75 13.42
N GLY A 14 -4.72 -1.02 14.37
CA GLY A 14 -5.09 -1.07 15.78
C GLY A 14 -6.51 -0.58 16.04
N LEU A 15 -6.92 0.54 15.44
CA LEU A 15 -8.24 1.14 15.64
C LEU A 15 -9.33 0.49 14.78
N THR A 16 -9.00 -0.04 13.60
CA THR A 16 -9.99 -0.63 12.68
C THR A 16 -10.13 -2.15 12.83
N GLU A 17 -9.07 -2.85 13.21
CA GLU A 17 -9.00 -4.32 13.22
C GLU A 17 -8.55 -4.89 14.59
N GLY A 18 -8.23 -4.03 15.57
CA GLY A 18 -7.72 -4.46 16.88
C GLY A 18 -6.27 -4.98 16.86
N TYR A 19 -5.52 -4.74 15.77
CA TYR A 19 -4.18 -5.32 15.55
C TYR A 19 -3.07 -4.26 15.63
N PHE A 20 -2.47 -4.08 16.81
CA PHE A 20 -1.40 -3.10 17.05
C PHE A 20 0.01 -3.63 16.72
N ALA A 21 0.17 -4.23 15.54
CA ALA A 21 1.44 -4.78 15.09
C ALA A 21 1.62 -4.59 13.57
N TYR A 22 2.78 -5.00 13.05
CA TYR A 22 3.07 -4.94 11.62
C TYR A 22 2.43 -6.12 10.89
N ARG A 23 2.01 -5.87 9.65
CA ARG A 23 1.44 -6.89 8.77
C ARG A 23 2.50 -7.36 7.78
N ASP A 24 2.48 -8.65 7.47
CA ASP A 24 3.09 -9.15 6.24
C ASP A 24 2.06 -9.10 5.10
N TYR A 25 2.53 -9.12 3.86
CA TYR A 25 1.69 -8.98 2.68
C TYR A 25 1.75 -10.26 1.84
N ASP A 26 0.61 -10.82 1.43
CA ASP A 26 0.55 -12.00 0.54
C ASP A 26 0.87 -11.62 -0.92
N LEU A 27 2.14 -11.26 -1.12
CA LEU A 27 2.68 -10.82 -2.40
C LEU A 27 2.64 -11.91 -3.47
N ALA A 28 2.43 -13.18 -3.11
CA ALA A 28 2.33 -14.28 -4.07
C ALA A 28 0.95 -14.33 -4.76
N LYS A 29 -0.10 -13.81 -4.11
CA LYS A 29 -1.50 -13.86 -4.63
C LYS A 29 -2.08 -12.49 -4.98
N THR A 30 -1.35 -11.42 -4.74
CA THR A 30 -1.79 -10.04 -5.00
C THR A 30 -1.94 -9.76 -6.51
N ASN A 31 -3.13 -9.35 -6.99
CA ASN A 31 -3.35 -8.95 -8.39
C ASN A 31 -3.32 -7.43 -8.62
N CYS A 32 -3.45 -6.65 -7.54
CA CYS A 32 -3.30 -5.22 -7.53
C CYS A 32 -2.53 -4.81 -6.28
N LEU A 33 -1.31 -4.32 -6.43
CA LEU A 33 -0.47 -3.84 -5.35
C LEU A 33 -0.42 -2.32 -5.37
N VAL A 34 -0.98 -1.70 -4.33
CA VAL A 34 -0.83 -0.26 -4.10
C VAL A 34 0.29 -0.05 -3.07
N VAL A 35 1.42 0.48 -3.52
CA VAL A 35 2.55 0.84 -2.65
C VAL A 35 2.38 2.30 -2.23
N TRP A 36 2.02 2.52 -0.97
CA TRP A 36 1.68 3.85 -0.45
C TRP A 36 2.76 4.40 0.47
N GLY A 37 3.54 5.39 0.00
CA GLY A 37 4.63 6.02 0.76
C GLY A 37 5.75 5.07 1.20
N ALA A 38 5.78 3.85 0.64
CA ALA A 38 6.73 2.80 0.96
C ALA A 38 7.64 2.52 -0.24
N ASP A 39 8.80 1.91 0.01
CA ASP A 39 9.69 1.45 -1.05
C ASP A 39 10.17 0.01 -0.75
N PRO A 40 9.30 -1.01 -0.88
CA PRO A 40 9.59 -2.40 -0.52
C PRO A 40 10.78 -3.01 -1.29
N LEU A 41 11.20 -2.41 -2.40
CA LEU A 41 12.41 -2.82 -3.14
C LEU A 41 13.72 -2.26 -2.56
N SER A 42 13.65 -1.33 -1.60
CA SER A 42 14.83 -0.71 -0.97
C SER A 42 14.77 -0.63 0.56
N SER A 43 13.58 -0.65 1.14
CA SER A 43 13.30 -0.48 2.58
C SER A 43 11.99 -1.21 2.95
N ASN A 44 11.46 -0.99 4.15
CA ASN A 44 10.37 -1.78 4.75
C ASN A 44 10.86 -3.13 5.32
N ARG A 45 9.96 -3.97 5.84
CA ARG A 45 10.29 -5.04 6.81
C ARG A 45 10.78 -6.34 6.18
N GLN A 46 10.36 -6.64 4.96
CA GLN A 46 10.68 -7.90 4.25
C GLN A 46 11.22 -7.63 2.84
N VAL A 47 12.27 -6.81 2.73
CA VAL A 47 12.88 -6.40 1.45
C VAL A 47 13.23 -7.59 0.54
N PRO A 48 13.89 -8.67 1.02
CA PRO A 48 14.23 -9.80 0.15
C PRO A 48 12.99 -10.51 -0.41
N ASN A 49 11.96 -10.69 0.41
CA ASN A 49 10.71 -11.31 -0.02
C ASN A 49 10.00 -10.44 -1.08
N ALA A 50 9.94 -9.13 -0.84
CA ALA A 50 9.35 -8.20 -1.79
C ALA A 50 10.10 -8.19 -3.12
N ILE A 51 11.43 -8.08 -3.12
CA ILE A 51 12.25 -8.15 -4.33
C ILE A 51 11.98 -9.45 -5.12
N ASN A 52 11.90 -10.59 -4.42
CA ASN A 52 11.67 -11.88 -5.04
C ASN A 52 10.27 -12.03 -5.66
N LYS A 53 9.27 -11.28 -5.20
CA LYS A 53 7.86 -11.43 -5.64
C LYS A 53 7.34 -10.28 -6.48
N PHE A 54 8.04 -9.15 -6.51
CA PHE A 54 7.59 -7.96 -7.22
C PHE A 54 7.46 -8.20 -8.73
N GLY A 55 8.40 -8.92 -9.34
CA GLY A 55 8.34 -9.31 -10.76
C GLY A 55 7.08 -10.10 -11.09
N ASP A 56 6.78 -11.14 -10.30
CA ASP A 56 5.58 -11.97 -10.47
C ASP A 56 4.28 -11.14 -10.39
N ILE A 57 4.25 -10.07 -9.60
CA ILE A 57 3.10 -9.17 -9.49
C ILE A 57 2.98 -8.31 -10.74
N LEU A 58 4.09 -7.77 -11.24
CA LEU A 58 4.12 -6.95 -12.45
C LEU A 58 3.64 -7.73 -13.69
N GLU A 59 3.92 -9.03 -13.74
CA GLU A 59 3.51 -9.89 -14.87
C GLU A 59 2.01 -10.25 -14.83
N ARG A 60 1.46 -10.51 -13.65
CA ARG A 60 0.06 -10.99 -13.52
C ARG A 60 -0.96 -9.90 -13.26
N GLY A 61 -0.54 -8.73 -12.82
CA GLY A 61 -1.42 -7.72 -12.24
C GLY A 61 -0.87 -6.31 -12.37
N SER A 62 -1.39 -5.42 -11.51
CA SER A 62 -1.04 -4.00 -11.53
C SER A 62 -0.31 -3.59 -10.26
N VAL A 63 0.72 -2.76 -10.43
CA VAL A 63 1.43 -2.10 -9.34
C VAL A 63 1.28 -0.60 -9.51
N ILE A 64 0.75 0.06 -8.48
CA ILE A 64 0.54 1.49 -8.41
C ILE A 64 1.38 2.01 -7.24
N CYS A 65 2.23 3.02 -7.47
CA CYS A 65 3.03 3.65 -6.43
C CYS A 65 2.56 5.06 -6.15
N VAL A 66 2.16 5.31 -4.91
CA VAL A 66 1.79 6.63 -4.37
C VAL A 66 2.97 7.15 -3.56
N ASP A 67 3.79 8.00 -4.16
CA ASP A 67 5.03 8.50 -3.53
C ASP A 67 5.41 9.85 -4.13
N PRO A 68 5.69 10.91 -3.34
CA PRO A 68 6.18 12.19 -3.86
C PRO A 68 7.47 12.06 -4.67
N ARG A 69 8.28 11.03 -4.41
CA ARG A 69 9.54 10.75 -5.11
C ARG A 69 9.35 9.53 -6.03
N LEU A 70 10.08 9.51 -7.14
CA LEU A 70 10.27 8.31 -7.94
C LEU A 70 11.21 7.33 -7.19
N SER A 71 10.64 6.56 -6.27
CA SER A 71 11.33 5.52 -5.49
C SER A 71 11.70 4.29 -6.34
N ALA A 72 12.47 3.34 -5.79
CA ALA A 72 12.85 2.14 -6.57
C ALA A 72 11.63 1.32 -6.96
N SER A 73 10.64 1.24 -6.07
CA SER A 73 9.34 0.63 -6.33
C SER A 73 8.54 1.42 -7.36
N ALA A 74 8.48 2.75 -7.24
CA ALA A 74 7.78 3.60 -8.21
C ALA A 74 8.38 3.54 -9.62
N ALA A 75 9.71 3.48 -9.74
CA ALA A 75 10.41 3.35 -11.01
C ALA A 75 10.09 2.03 -11.76
N LYS A 76 9.56 1.02 -11.06
CA LYS A 76 9.16 -0.27 -11.64
C LYS A 76 7.66 -0.46 -11.76
N ALA A 77 6.86 0.40 -11.11
CA ALA A 77 5.40 0.31 -11.12
C ALA A 77 4.83 0.69 -12.49
N GLN A 78 3.67 0.14 -12.83
CA GLN A 78 2.94 0.55 -14.03
C GLN A 78 2.43 1.99 -13.90
N GLU A 79 2.04 2.39 -12.70
CA GLU A 79 1.59 3.75 -12.40
C GLU A 79 2.36 4.36 -11.24
N TRP A 80 2.80 5.61 -11.41
CA TRP A 80 3.38 6.42 -10.35
C TRP A 80 2.55 7.69 -10.16
N LEU A 81 2.09 7.91 -8.94
CA LEU A 81 1.30 9.05 -8.52
C LEU A 81 2.17 9.96 -7.63
N PRO A 82 2.75 11.05 -8.17
CA PRO A 82 3.59 11.99 -7.42
C PRO A 82 2.75 12.96 -6.59
N LEU A 83 2.32 12.54 -5.41
CA LEU A 83 1.50 13.37 -4.52
C LEU A 83 2.31 14.50 -3.88
N LYS A 84 1.62 15.56 -3.49
CA LYS A 84 2.18 16.55 -2.58
C LYS A 84 2.30 15.93 -1.18
N PRO A 85 3.43 16.06 -0.48
CA PRO A 85 3.57 15.51 0.87
C PRO A 85 2.45 15.99 1.80
N GLY A 86 1.84 15.05 2.53
CA GLY A 86 0.74 15.31 3.47
C GLY A 86 -0.66 15.35 2.84
N THR A 87 -0.80 15.07 1.52
CA THR A 87 -2.13 14.99 0.86
C THR A 87 -2.64 13.57 0.66
N ASP A 88 -1.96 12.57 1.22
CA ASP A 88 -2.29 11.15 1.12
C ASP A 88 -3.74 10.84 1.55
N GLY A 89 -4.19 11.40 2.67
CA GLY A 89 -5.55 11.21 3.16
C GLY A 89 -6.63 11.69 2.20
N ALA A 90 -6.37 12.72 1.39
CA ALA A 90 -7.30 13.20 0.38
C ALA A 90 -7.46 12.20 -0.77
N LEU A 91 -6.36 11.63 -1.27
CA LEU A 91 -6.42 10.59 -2.30
C LEU A 91 -7.10 9.33 -1.76
N ALA A 92 -6.76 8.87 -0.56
CA ALA A 92 -7.38 7.69 0.05
C ALA A 92 -8.90 7.87 0.20
N SER A 93 -9.34 9.07 0.58
CA SER A 93 -10.75 9.41 0.72
C SER A 93 -11.47 9.47 -0.64
N ALA A 94 -10.82 10.00 -1.68
CA ALA A 94 -11.37 10.01 -3.03
C ALA A 94 -11.52 8.60 -3.61
N ILE A 95 -10.53 7.72 -3.41
CA ILE A 95 -10.61 6.31 -3.81
C ILE A 95 -11.77 5.61 -3.09
N ALA A 96 -11.87 5.78 -1.77
CA ALA A 96 -12.96 5.21 -0.99
C ALA A 96 -14.34 5.71 -1.47
N HIS A 97 -14.46 7.00 -1.80
CA HIS A 97 -15.68 7.57 -2.37
C HIS A 97 -16.09 6.85 -3.65
N VAL A 98 -15.20 6.72 -4.64
CA VAL A 98 -15.49 6.04 -5.91
C VAL A 98 -15.87 4.58 -5.69
N ILE A 99 -15.11 3.86 -4.85
CA ILE A 99 -15.41 2.47 -4.51
C ILE A 99 -16.84 2.33 -3.98
N LEU A 100 -17.27 3.24 -3.10
CA LEU A 100 -18.60 3.23 -2.49
C LEU A 100 -19.71 3.75 -3.40
N THR A 101 -19.46 4.76 -4.22
CA THR A 101 -20.51 5.31 -5.10
C THR A 101 -20.76 4.45 -6.32
N GLU A 102 -19.74 3.70 -6.79
CA GLU A 102 -19.83 2.88 -7.99
C GLU A 102 -20.12 1.39 -7.73
N GLY A 103 -20.17 0.96 -6.47
CA GLY A 103 -20.54 -0.44 -6.18
C GLY A 103 -19.38 -1.43 -6.11
N PHE A 104 -18.12 -0.98 -6.04
CA PHE A 104 -16.93 -1.83 -6.14
C PHE A 104 -16.39 -2.39 -4.82
N TRP A 105 -17.02 -2.09 -3.68
CA TRP A 105 -16.57 -2.65 -2.41
C TRP A 105 -16.85 -4.16 -2.33
N SER A 106 -16.08 -4.86 -1.50
CA SER A 106 -16.33 -6.27 -1.20
C SER A 106 -17.62 -6.41 -0.39
N LYS A 107 -18.72 -6.80 -1.05
CA LYS A 107 -20.03 -6.99 -0.40
C LYS A 107 -19.98 -8.10 0.65
N GLU A 108 -19.31 -9.21 0.34
CA GLU A 108 -19.15 -10.32 1.29
C GLU A 108 -18.51 -9.89 2.61
N PHE A 109 -17.52 -8.99 2.55
CA PHE A 109 -16.82 -8.51 3.74
C PHE A 109 -17.54 -7.37 4.47
N VAL A 110 -18.14 -6.43 3.72
CA VAL A 110 -18.71 -5.19 4.27
C VAL A 110 -20.21 -5.32 4.63
N GLY A 111 -20.99 -6.12 3.88
CA GLY A 111 -22.45 -6.25 4.04
C GLY A 111 -23.17 -6.82 2.82
#